data_AF-M2TPW2-F1
#
_entry.id   AF-M2TPW2-F1
#
_cell.length_a   1.000
_cell.length_b   1.000
_cell.length_c   1.000
_cell.angle_alpha   90.00
_cell.angle_beta   90.00
_cell.angle_gamma   90.00
#
_symmetry.space_group_name_H-M   'P 1'
#
loop_
_entity.id
_entity.type
_entity.pdbx_description
1 polymer ?
#
loop_
_entity_poly.entity_id
_entity_poly.type
_entity_poly.pdbx_seq_one_letter_code
_entity_poly.pdbx_strand_id
1 'polypeptide(L)'
;MSSRNRQSTARPTASRQSGVFTPSRNAVADTLPPYKKPSHPLDTEATRALRELQGRSLNDVKRHSKQAASAITASAENVNDILRDHAEYIARRRKKWDAGKNLEDRDMEERDMEELKLKVEEATAKLEESMRAVIDSGVAAQRIDDTLDWLRTHAPITLEEEYRTQMTQRETQRQSQSQTGTQRRTRNVDGDGDTEMDEGPTPGPTPIDGSRIALTGASELFASRVQREKDAYTSLSLTARYARNNEYRDFKRIVHDAKYGDSGPVLGHEDTWFTETGSPAPGITDSTQRGDFDDDDDIVVDRATISTRCPITYQQFKEPYSSNKCPHTFEKNAILEMIRRGPHRIGQQKAVDCPVTGCNQMLTETDLHSNKVLIRKIRRMQEAELAEAEESSEDEMQAPSSDKQSQPVPSGSAGDRGDTSDGELSA
;
A
#
# COMPACT_ATOMS: atom_id res chain seq x y z
N MET A 1 22.18 -25.45 -32.27
CA MET A 1 22.87 -26.67 -31.82
C MET A 1 22.65 -26.83 -30.32
N SER A 2 21.91 -27.88 -29.99
CA SER A 2 21.35 -28.36 -28.73
C SER A 2 21.97 -27.95 -27.38
N SER A 3 21.10 -27.44 -26.51
CA SER A 3 21.21 -27.46 -25.05
C SER A 3 21.26 -28.89 -24.51
N ARG A 4 22.35 -29.27 -23.82
CA ARG A 4 22.47 -30.56 -23.13
C ARG A 4 22.24 -30.41 -21.63
N ASN A 5 21.06 -30.87 -21.23
CA ASN A 5 20.66 -31.26 -19.87
C ASN A 5 21.72 -32.15 -19.21
N ARG A 6 22.12 -31.82 -17.97
CA ARG A 6 22.79 -32.77 -17.08
C ARG A 6 21.71 -33.60 -16.36
N GLN A 7 21.60 -34.86 -16.76
CA GLN A 7 20.77 -35.87 -16.11
C GLN A 7 21.51 -36.45 -14.90
N SER A 8 20.77 -36.66 -13.81
CA SER A 8 21.26 -37.28 -12.57
C SER A 8 21.35 -38.79 -12.74
N THR A 9 22.48 -39.39 -12.34
CA THR A 9 22.75 -40.83 -12.39
C THR A 9 22.42 -41.48 -11.05
N ALA A 10 21.24 -42.09 -10.90
CA ALA A 10 20.99 -43.08 -9.86
C ALA A 10 19.93 -44.09 -10.34
N ARG A 11 20.26 -45.37 -10.22
CA ARG A 11 19.56 -46.56 -10.74
C ARG A 11 18.50 -47.04 -9.72
N PRO A 12 17.35 -47.61 -10.14
CA PRO A 12 16.29 -48.01 -9.21
C PRO A 12 16.60 -49.35 -8.53
N THR A 13 16.42 -49.43 -7.21
CA THR A 13 16.44 -50.70 -6.45
C THR A 13 15.03 -51.11 -6.04
N ALA A 14 14.81 -52.42 -6.04
CA ALA A 14 13.53 -53.11 -6.02
C ALA A 14 12.69 -52.98 -4.73
N SER A 15 11.38 -53.15 -4.93
CA SER A 15 10.30 -53.21 -3.95
C SER A 15 10.64 -53.95 -2.65
N ARG A 16 10.37 -53.29 -1.52
CA ARG A 16 10.08 -53.95 -0.24
C ARG A 16 8.59 -53.82 0.09
N GLN A 17 8.07 -54.93 0.58
CA GLN A 17 6.67 -55.25 0.80
C GLN A 17 5.98 -54.28 1.76
N SER A 18 4.69 -54.08 1.48
CA SER A 18 3.70 -53.34 2.25
C SER A 18 3.65 -53.80 3.71
N GLY A 19 4.23 -53.00 4.60
CA GLY A 19 3.91 -53.03 6.02
C GLY A 19 2.51 -52.48 6.21
N VAL A 20 1.64 -53.28 6.83
CA VAL A 20 0.31 -52.88 7.28
C VAL A 20 0.45 -51.62 8.14
N PHE A 21 -0.07 -50.49 7.63
CA PHE A 21 -0.23 -49.28 8.40
C PHE A 21 -1.20 -49.57 9.55
N THR A 22 -0.67 -49.69 10.76
CA THR A 22 -1.48 -49.54 11.96
C THR A 22 -1.87 -48.06 12.04
N PRO A 23 -3.17 -47.72 12.08
CA PRO A 23 -3.57 -46.33 12.24
C PRO A 23 -3.10 -45.86 13.61
N SER A 24 -2.28 -44.80 13.60
CA SER A 24 -1.88 -44.08 14.80
C SER A 24 -3.13 -43.69 15.59
N ARG A 25 -3.23 -44.17 16.83
CA ARG A 25 -4.33 -43.86 17.78
C ARG A 25 -4.49 -42.36 18.07
N ASN A 26 -3.56 -41.52 17.61
CA ASN A 26 -3.54 -40.09 17.91
C ASN A 26 -4.15 -39.19 16.82
N ALA A 27 -4.54 -39.72 15.64
CA ALA A 27 -5.16 -38.90 14.60
C ALA A 27 -6.63 -38.52 14.88
N VAL A 28 -7.27 -39.17 15.86
CA VAL A 28 -8.67 -38.88 16.26
C VAL A 28 -8.73 -37.83 17.38
N ALA A 29 -7.60 -37.46 17.98
CA ALA A 29 -7.57 -36.56 19.14
C ALA A 29 -7.58 -35.06 18.77
N ASP A 30 -7.33 -34.70 17.51
CA ASP A 30 -7.26 -33.31 17.05
C ASP A 30 -8.53 -32.81 16.34
N THR A 31 -9.58 -33.63 16.24
CA THR A 31 -10.85 -33.16 15.69
C THR A 31 -11.67 -32.49 16.78
N LEU A 32 -11.69 -31.15 16.75
CA LEU A 32 -12.62 -30.37 17.56
C LEU A 32 -14.04 -30.90 17.33
N PRO A 33 -14.86 -31.04 18.39
CA PRO A 33 -16.23 -31.50 18.23
C PRO A 33 -16.99 -30.56 17.27
N PRO A 34 -17.95 -31.09 16.49
CA PRO A 34 -18.77 -30.27 15.61
C PRO A 34 -19.37 -29.09 16.37
N TYR A 35 -19.19 -27.88 15.83
CA TYR A 35 -19.69 -26.66 16.44
C TYR A 35 -21.20 -26.76 16.69
N LYS A 36 -21.61 -26.59 17.95
CA LYS A 36 -23.02 -26.55 18.34
C LYS A 36 -23.47 -25.09 18.43
N LYS A 37 -24.56 -24.77 17.73
CA LYS A 37 -25.16 -23.43 17.79
C LYS A 37 -25.60 -23.11 19.22
N PRO A 38 -25.47 -21.84 19.65
CA PRO A 38 -25.93 -21.43 20.98
C PRO A 38 -27.44 -21.57 21.08
N SER A 39 -27.93 -22.03 22.23
CA SER A 39 -29.36 -22.15 22.53
C SER A 39 -29.90 -21.02 23.40
N HIS A 40 -29.01 -20.16 23.90
CA HIS A 40 -29.32 -19.01 24.73
C HIS A 40 -28.54 -17.78 24.25
N PRO A 41 -28.98 -16.57 24.59
CA PRO A 41 -28.26 -15.33 24.30
C PRO A 41 -26.86 -15.33 24.92
N LEU A 42 -26.01 -14.41 24.44
CA LEU A 42 -24.67 -14.22 25.00
C LEU A 42 -24.76 -13.72 26.44
N ASP A 43 -23.99 -14.34 27.33
CA ASP A 43 -23.83 -13.87 28.70
C ASP A 43 -22.80 -12.74 28.81
N THR A 44 -22.70 -12.15 29.99
CA THR A 44 -21.76 -11.03 30.25
C THR A 44 -20.29 -11.45 30.08
N GLU A 45 -19.97 -12.73 30.25
CA GLU A 45 -18.63 -13.28 30.07
C GLU A 45 -18.30 -13.46 28.58
N ALA A 46 -19.21 -14.04 27.79
CA ALA A 46 -19.06 -14.19 26.35
C ALA A 46 -18.98 -12.84 25.63
N THR A 47 -19.78 -11.86 26.07
CA THR A 47 -19.67 -10.49 25.54
C THR A 47 -18.34 -9.82 25.87
N ARG A 48 -17.74 -10.11 27.04
CA ARG A 48 -16.37 -9.67 27.36
C ARG A 48 -15.33 -10.39 26.48
N ALA A 49 -15.46 -11.70 26.30
CA ALA A 49 -14.56 -12.47 25.44
C ALA A 49 -14.59 -11.96 23.98
N LEU A 50 -15.76 -11.56 23.46
CA LEU A 50 -15.86 -10.93 22.13
C LEU A 50 -15.10 -9.59 22.04
N ARG A 51 -15.00 -8.84 23.15
CA ARG A 51 -14.21 -7.60 23.18
C ARG A 51 -12.72 -7.90 23.12
N GLU A 52 -12.28 -8.97 23.77
CA GLU A 52 -10.87 -9.38 23.83
C GLU A 52 -10.34 -9.98 22.52
N LEU A 53 -11.22 -10.39 21.59
CA LEU A 53 -10.84 -10.94 20.28
C LEU A 53 -10.11 -9.96 19.33
N GLN A 54 -9.97 -8.67 19.66
CA GLN A 54 -9.15 -7.77 18.85
C GLN A 54 -7.66 -8.13 18.98
N GLY A 55 -7.18 -8.88 18.00
CA GLY A 55 -5.84 -9.42 17.99
C GLY A 55 -4.81 -8.35 17.64
N ARG A 56 -3.75 -8.28 18.46
CA ARG A 56 -2.47 -7.62 18.10
C ARG A 56 -2.01 -8.00 16.68
N SER A 57 -2.31 -9.22 16.23
CA SER A 57 -2.03 -9.72 14.90
C SER A 57 -2.65 -8.90 13.76
N LEU A 58 -3.83 -8.30 13.93
CA LEU A 58 -4.43 -7.45 12.88
C LEU A 58 -3.65 -6.15 12.71
N ASN A 59 -3.16 -5.58 13.81
CA ASN A 59 -2.30 -4.39 13.76
C ASN A 59 -0.95 -4.71 13.12
N ASP A 60 -0.40 -5.89 13.38
CA ASP A 60 0.82 -6.37 12.71
C ASP A 60 0.59 -6.53 11.20
N VAL A 61 -0.54 -7.11 10.76
CA VAL A 61 -0.90 -7.20 9.34
C VAL A 61 -0.99 -5.81 8.72
N LYS A 62 -1.75 -4.88 9.31
CA LYS A 62 -1.87 -3.50 8.80
C LYS A 62 -0.50 -2.81 8.69
N ARG A 63 0.38 -3.00 9.70
CA ARG A 63 1.75 -2.45 9.69
C ARG A 63 2.60 -3.07 8.59
N HIS A 64 2.60 -4.40 8.46
CA HIS A 64 3.38 -5.10 7.46
C HIS A 64 2.87 -4.81 6.04
N SER A 65 1.57 -4.64 5.83
CA SER A 65 1.02 -4.20 4.54
C SER A 65 1.56 -2.81 4.15
N LYS A 66 1.63 -1.86 5.08
CA LYS A 66 2.23 -0.53 4.80
C LYS A 66 3.74 -0.60 4.49
N GLN A 67 4.47 -1.45 5.20
CA GLN A 67 5.90 -1.67 4.94
C GLN A 67 6.11 -2.35 3.59
N ALA A 68 5.31 -3.36 3.25
CA ALA A 68 5.35 -4.05 1.98
C ALA A 68 5.02 -3.10 0.81
N ALA A 69 4.00 -2.25 0.94
CA ALA A 69 3.68 -1.22 -0.05
C ALA A 69 4.89 -0.30 -0.28
N SER A 70 5.53 0.18 0.79
CA SER A 70 6.73 1.02 0.69
C SER A 70 7.91 0.30 0.01
N ALA A 71 8.13 -0.98 0.32
CA ALA A 71 9.19 -1.78 -0.27
C ALA A 71 8.96 -2.11 -1.75
N ILE A 72 7.70 -2.37 -2.13
CA ILE A 72 7.31 -2.58 -3.53
C ILE A 72 7.54 -1.29 -4.33
N THR A 73 7.13 -0.13 -3.80
CA THR A 73 7.38 1.16 -4.45
C THR A 73 8.88 1.41 -4.62
N ALA A 74 9.69 1.20 -3.59
CA ALA A 74 11.14 1.40 -3.66
C ALA A 74 11.82 0.43 -4.65
N SER A 75 11.31 -0.79 -4.76
CA SER A 75 11.82 -1.78 -5.72
C SER A 75 11.46 -1.38 -7.15
N ALA A 76 10.23 -0.91 -7.38
CA ALA A 76 9.79 -0.44 -8.69
C ALA A 76 10.56 0.82 -9.13
N GLU A 77 10.82 1.73 -8.18
CA GLU A 77 11.68 2.89 -8.35
C GLU A 77 13.08 2.48 -8.82
N ASN A 78 13.77 1.65 -8.06
CA ASN A 78 15.16 1.25 -8.35
C ASN A 78 15.29 0.54 -9.71
N VAL A 79 14.38 -0.38 -10.04
CA VAL A 79 14.45 -1.13 -11.30
C VAL A 79 14.21 -0.22 -12.51
N ASN A 80 13.31 0.76 -12.40
CA ASN A 80 13.06 1.72 -13.48
C ASN A 80 14.17 2.78 -13.59
N ASP A 81 14.74 3.25 -12.47
CA ASP A 81 15.89 4.15 -12.48
C ASP A 81 17.11 3.51 -13.15
N ILE A 82 17.43 2.25 -12.81
CA ILE A 82 18.53 1.51 -13.45
C ILE A 82 18.32 1.41 -14.96
N LEU A 83 17.08 1.16 -15.42
CA LEU A 83 16.79 1.14 -16.86
C LEU A 83 17.02 2.50 -17.50
N ARG A 84 16.61 3.60 -16.85
CA ARG A 84 16.81 4.95 -17.36
C ARG A 84 18.30 5.28 -17.47
N ASP A 85 19.06 5.02 -16.41
CA ASP A 85 20.50 5.28 -16.37
C ASP A 85 21.23 4.48 -17.46
N HIS A 86 20.83 3.21 -17.66
CA HIS A 86 21.34 2.38 -18.76
C HIS A 86 20.93 2.93 -20.14
N ALA A 87 19.71 3.42 -20.30
CA ALA A 87 19.26 4.04 -21.55
C ALA A 87 20.04 5.32 -21.87
N GLU A 88 20.35 6.15 -20.87
CA GLU A 88 21.21 7.33 -21.03
C GLU A 88 22.64 6.95 -21.42
N TYR A 89 23.19 5.90 -20.79
CA TYR A 89 24.50 5.35 -21.16
C TYR A 89 24.54 4.90 -22.62
N ILE A 90 23.54 4.12 -23.07
CA ILE A 90 23.43 3.68 -24.46
C ILE A 90 23.22 4.87 -25.40
N ALA A 91 22.45 5.89 -25.01
CA ALA A 91 22.28 7.10 -25.82
C ALA A 91 23.60 7.88 -26.02
N ARG A 92 24.45 7.96 -24.99
CA ARG A 92 25.80 8.55 -25.11
C ARG A 92 26.71 7.71 -26.01
N ARG A 93 26.63 6.38 -25.95
CA ARG A 93 27.37 5.47 -26.84
C ARG A 93 26.88 5.53 -28.28
N ARG A 94 25.58 5.65 -28.50
CA ARG A 94 24.98 5.78 -29.83
C ARG A 94 25.56 6.96 -30.60
N LYS A 95 25.75 8.11 -29.94
CA LYS A 95 26.47 9.27 -30.53
C LYS A 95 27.90 8.92 -30.99
N LYS A 96 28.59 8.01 -30.28
CA LYS A 96 29.94 7.54 -30.66
C LYS A 96 29.90 6.55 -31.83
N TRP A 97 28.90 5.68 -31.87
CA TRP A 97 28.65 4.76 -32.99
C TRP A 97 28.27 5.51 -34.26
N ASP A 98 27.44 6.54 -34.16
CA ASP A 98 27.10 7.42 -35.29
C ASP A 98 28.35 8.15 -35.82
N ALA A 99 29.33 8.42 -34.95
CA ALA A 99 30.65 8.94 -35.31
C ALA A 99 31.64 7.85 -35.79
N GLY A 100 31.19 6.60 -35.99
CA GLY A 100 31.96 5.48 -36.53
C GLY A 100 32.96 4.83 -35.56
N LYS A 101 32.88 5.12 -34.25
CA LYS A 101 33.80 4.57 -33.24
C LYS A 101 33.17 3.37 -32.51
N ASN A 102 33.95 2.32 -32.23
CA ASN A 102 33.56 1.13 -31.43
C ASN A 102 32.27 0.43 -31.91
N LEU A 103 32.18 0.15 -33.21
CA LEU A 103 30.99 -0.46 -33.83
C LEU A 103 30.83 -1.96 -33.54
N GLU A 104 31.87 -2.65 -33.10
CA GLU A 104 31.89 -4.12 -32.91
C GLU A 104 30.83 -4.60 -31.89
N ASP A 105 30.59 -3.82 -30.84
CA ASP A 105 29.67 -4.18 -29.75
C ASP A 105 28.25 -3.63 -29.93
N ARG A 106 28.01 -2.82 -30.99
CA ARG A 106 26.75 -2.07 -31.15
C ARG A 106 25.51 -2.97 -31.12
N ASP A 107 25.49 -3.99 -31.98
CA ASP A 107 24.32 -4.87 -32.11
C ASP A 107 24.09 -5.72 -30.86
N MET A 108 25.13 -5.97 -30.05
CA MET A 108 25.01 -6.68 -28.79
C MET A 108 24.39 -5.80 -27.72
N GLU A 109 24.93 -4.60 -27.53
CA GLU A 109 24.44 -3.67 -26.52
C GLU A 109 23.02 -3.15 -26.82
N GLU A 110 22.66 -2.96 -28.09
CA GLU A 110 21.28 -2.61 -28.49
C GLU A 110 20.30 -3.74 -28.13
N ARG A 111 20.64 -5.00 -28.39
CA ARG A 111 19.83 -6.17 -28.01
C ARG A 111 19.71 -6.34 -26.49
N ASP A 112 20.82 -6.16 -25.77
CA ASP A 112 20.84 -6.29 -24.32
C ASP A 112 19.96 -5.20 -23.66
N MET A 113 19.93 -4.00 -24.24
CA MET A 113 19.05 -2.91 -23.81
C MET A 113 17.56 -3.25 -24.02
N GLU A 114 17.22 -3.81 -25.18
CA GLU A 114 15.84 -4.25 -25.47
C GLU A 114 15.39 -5.37 -24.53
N GLU A 115 16.26 -6.35 -24.28
CA GLU A 115 15.97 -7.44 -23.33
C GLU A 115 15.81 -6.91 -21.90
N LEU A 116 16.68 -5.98 -21.47
CA LEU A 116 16.58 -5.35 -20.16
C LEU A 116 15.27 -4.57 -20.02
N LYS A 117 14.88 -3.82 -21.07
CA LYS A 117 13.61 -3.07 -21.10
C LYS A 117 12.42 -4.00 -20.89
N LEU A 118 12.35 -5.11 -21.62
CA LEU A 118 11.25 -6.08 -21.48
C LEU A 118 11.21 -6.69 -20.07
N LYS A 119 12.36 -7.06 -19.50
CA LYS A 119 12.45 -7.59 -18.13
C LYS A 119 11.98 -6.57 -17.09
N VAL A 120 12.35 -5.30 -17.25
CA VAL A 120 11.96 -4.22 -16.34
C VAL A 120 10.47 -3.93 -16.45
N GLU A 121 9.91 -3.94 -17.65
CA GLU A 121 8.45 -3.78 -17.86
C GLU A 121 7.68 -4.94 -17.21
N GLU A 122 8.12 -6.19 -17.41
CA GLU A 122 7.53 -7.37 -16.77
C GLU A 122 7.63 -7.30 -15.23
N ALA A 123 8.81 -6.94 -14.71
CA ALA A 123 9.02 -6.80 -13.27
C ALA A 123 8.15 -5.68 -12.68
N THR A 124 8.01 -4.55 -13.38
CA THR A 124 7.16 -3.43 -12.97
C THR A 124 5.68 -3.84 -12.94
N ALA A 125 5.22 -4.62 -13.92
CA ALA A 125 3.85 -5.15 -13.94
C ALA A 125 3.59 -6.10 -12.76
N LYS A 126 4.53 -7.00 -12.45
CA LYS A 126 4.46 -7.89 -11.27
C LYS A 126 4.46 -7.12 -9.95
N LEU A 127 5.26 -6.05 -9.87
CA LEU A 127 5.28 -5.16 -8.70
C LEU A 127 3.94 -4.44 -8.53
N GLU A 128 3.32 -3.98 -9.63
CA GLU A 128 1.98 -3.38 -9.59
C GLU A 128 0.90 -4.37 -9.12
N GLU A 129 0.92 -5.61 -9.60
CA GLU A 129 0.03 -6.68 -9.11
C GLU A 129 0.25 -6.93 -7.60
N SER A 130 1.51 -7.01 -7.17
CA SER A 130 1.85 -7.20 -5.75
C SER A 130 1.38 -6.02 -4.88
N MET A 131 1.43 -4.78 -5.40
CA MET A 131 0.91 -3.60 -4.70
C MET A 131 -0.60 -3.72 -4.47
N ARG A 132 -1.36 -4.12 -5.50
CA ARG A 132 -2.81 -4.34 -5.37
C ARG A 132 -3.12 -5.44 -4.35
N ALA A 133 -2.38 -6.55 -4.37
CA ALA A 133 -2.54 -7.63 -3.40
C ALA A 133 -2.25 -7.17 -1.96
N VAL A 134 -1.23 -6.33 -1.76
CA VAL A 134 -0.91 -5.75 -0.45
C VAL A 134 -2.01 -4.81 0.04
N ILE A 135 -2.56 -3.96 -0.83
CA ILE A 135 -3.71 -3.10 -0.50
C ILE A 135 -4.91 -3.97 -0.11
N ASP A 136 -5.22 -4.98 -0.89
CA ASP A 136 -6.31 -5.93 -0.60
C ASP A 136 -6.13 -6.65 0.75
N SER A 137 -4.90 -7.01 1.11
CA SER A 137 -4.59 -7.59 2.43
C SER A 137 -4.86 -6.61 3.58
N GLY A 138 -4.54 -5.33 3.39
CA GLY A 138 -4.81 -4.27 4.35
C GLY A 138 -6.30 -4.01 4.53
N VAL A 139 -7.05 -3.96 3.41
CA VAL A 139 -8.51 -3.83 3.42
C VAL A 139 -9.17 -5.04 4.07
N ALA A 140 -8.67 -6.26 3.81
CA ALA A 140 -9.17 -7.47 4.45
C ALA A 140 -8.97 -7.45 5.97
N ALA A 141 -7.82 -6.96 6.45
CA ALA A 141 -7.57 -6.79 7.88
C ALA A 141 -8.50 -5.73 8.50
N GLN A 142 -8.74 -4.62 7.81
CA GLN A 142 -9.69 -3.60 8.27
C GLN A 142 -11.13 -4.13 8.32
N ARG A 143 -11.56 -4.89 7.31
CA ARG A 143 -12.87 -5.53 7.27
C ARG A 143 -13.10 -6.45 8.48
N ILE A 144 -12.10 -7.25 8.85
CA ILE A 144 -12.18 -8.12 10.03
C ILE A 144 -12.35 -7.26 11.30
N ASP A 145 -11.58 -6.19 11.42
CA ASP A 145 -11.62 -5.26 12.55
C ASP A 145 -13.01 -4.60 12.70
N ASP A 146 -13.54 -4.05 11.60
CA ASP A 146 -14.86 -3.42 11.56
C ASP A 146 -15.99 -4.43 11.84
N THR A 147 -15.86 -5.66 11.32
CA THR A 147 -16.83 -6.71 11.59
C THR A 147 -16.80 -7.16 13.06
N LEU A 148 -15.63 -7.25 13.69
CA LEU A 148 -15.52 -7.55 15.12
C LEU A 148 -16.15 -6.43 15.96
N ASP A 149 -15.93 -5.17 15.59
CA ASP A 149 -16.52 -4.05 16.31
C ASP A 149 -18.05 -4.00 16.18
N TRP A 150 -18.56 -4.27 14.98
CA TRP A 150 -19.98 -4.44 14.77
C TRP A 150 -20.56 -5.61 15.56
N LEU A 151 -19.86 -6.75 15.60
CA LEU A 151 -20.31 -7.95 16.33
C LEU A 151 -20.45 -7.67 17.82
N ARG A 152 -19.54 -6.89 18.42
CA ARG A 152 -19.61 -6.50 19.85
C ARG A 152 -20.89 -5.75 20.22
N THR A 153 -21.40 -4.96 19.29
CA THR A 153 -22.56 -4.08 19.53
C THR A 153 -23.86 -4.78 19.13
N HIS A 154 -23.86 -5.56 18.06
CA HIS A 154 -25.09 -6.12 17.50
C HIS A 154 -25.34 -7.57 17.91
N ALA A 155 -24.32 -8.40 18.12
CA ALA A 155 -24.53 -9.81 18.45
C ALA A 155 -25.38 -10.04 19.72
N PRO A 156 -25.19 -9.29 20.83
CA PRO A 156 -26.01 -9.49 22.02
C PRO A 156 -27.48 -9.17 21.75
N ILE A 157 -27.75 -8.06 21.04
CA ILE A 157 -29.09 -7.59 20.72
C ILE A 157 -29.79 -8.58 19.79
N THR A 158 -29.13 -8.96 18.69
CA THR A 158 -29.72 -9.85 17.69
C THR A 158 -30.01 -11.25 18.26
N LEU A 159 -29.11 -11.78 19.08
CA LEU A 159 -29.30 -13.09 19.71
C LEU A 159 -30.40 -13.08 20.77
N GLU A 160 -30.55 -11.98 21.51
CA GLU A 160 -31.62 -11.83 22.48
C GLU A 160 -32.99 -11.71 21.80
N GLU A 161 -33.09 -10.95 20.72
CA GLU A 161 -34.31 -10.84 19.90
C GLU A 161 -34.68 -12.18 19.25
N GLU A 162 -33.71 -12.89 18.66
CA GLU A 162 -33.92 -14.21 18.07
C GLU A 162 -34.37 -15.23 19.14
N TYR A 163 -33.78 -15.19 20.33
CA TYR A 163 -34.18 -16.05 21.43
C TYR A 163 -35.62 -15.78 21.88
N ARG A 164 -35.97 -14.51 22.08
CA ARG A 164 -37.33 -14.10 22.48
C ARG A 164 -38.36 -14.53 21.45
N THR A 165 -38.10 -14.28 20.16
CA THR A 165 -39.01 -14.66 19.07
C THR A 165 -39.20 -16.18 18.96
N GLN A 166 -38.12 -16.98 19.05
CA GLN A 166 -38.23 -18.44 19.04
C GLN A 166 -38.98 -18.99 20.27
N MET A 167 -38.78 -18.38 21.45
CA MET A 167 -39.52 -18.75 22.67
C MET A 167 -41.01 -18.46 22.54
N THR A 168 -41.40 -17.25 22.09
CA THR A 168 -42.80 -16.89 21.89
C THR A 168 -43.47 -17.76 20.83
N GLN A 169 -42.80 -18.06 19.71
CA GLN A 169 -43.35 -18.96 18.69
C GLN A 169 -43.64 -20.35 19.25
N ARG A 170 -42.74 -20.89 20.09
CA ARG A 170 -42.92 -22.20 20.71
C ARG A 170 -44.05 -22.21 21.73
N GLU A 171 -44.19 -21.15 22.50
CA GLU A 171 -45.28 -20.99 23.46
C GLU A 171 -46.64 -20.93 22.74
N THR A 172 -46.76 -20.14 21.67
CA THR A 172 -47.98 -20.06 20.85
C THR A 172 -48.33 -21.41 20.20
N GLN A 173 -47.34 -22.17 19.72
CA GLN A 173 -47.57 -23.54 19.20
C GLN A 173 -48.04 -24.51 20.28
N ARG A 174 -47.57 -24.38 21.52
CA ARG A 174 -48.05 -25.19 22.65
C ARG A 174 -49.49 -24.87 23.00
N GLN A 175 -49.84 -23.59 23.07
CA GLN A 175 -51.21 -23.16 23.36
C GLN A 175 -52.20 -23.66 22.29
N SER A 176 -51.86 -23.60 21.00
CA SER A 176 -52.74 -24.08 19.93
C SER A 176 -52.95 -25.60 19.94
N GLN A 177 -51.93 -26.40 20.29
CA GLN A 177 -52.05 -27.85 20.46
C GLN A 177 -52.90 -28.23 21.68
N SER A 178 -52.78 -27.47 22.78
CA SER A 178 -53.60 -27.71 23.97
C SER A 178 -55.10 -27.48 23.70
N GLN A 179 -55.45 -26.41 22.96
CA GLN A 179 -56.84 -26.09 22.62
C GLN A 179 -57.50 -27.14 21.72
N THR A 180 -56.76 -27.72 20.77
CA THR A 180 -57.25 -28.82 19.90
C THR A 180 -57.41 -30.14 20.67
N GLY A 181 -56.59 -30.39 21.69
CA GLY A 181 -56.74 -31.53 22.60
C GLY A 181 -58.00 -31.45 23.47
N THR A 182 -58.33 -30.27 24.00
CA THR A 182 -59.55 -30.05 24.79
C THR A 182 -60.84 -30.18 23.99
N GLN A 183 -60.90 -29.70 22.73
CA GLN A 183 -62.09 -29.87 21.88
C GLN A 183 -62.37 -31.33 21.50
N ARG A 184 -61.35 -32.20 21.42
CA ARG A 184 -61.55 -33.64 21.22
C ARG A 184 -62.06 -34.35 22.47
N ARG A 185 -61.70 -33.89 23.67
CA ARG A 185 -62.18 -34.45 24.94
C ARG A 185 -63.63 -34.06 25.26
N THR A 186 -64.09 -32.88 24.85
CA THR A 186 -65.49 -32.45 25.09
C THR A 186 -66.53 -33.11 24.17
N ARG A 187 -66.14 -34.00 23.23
CA ARG A 187 -67.10 -34.73 22.38
C ARG A 187 -67.49 -36.11 22.94
N ASN A 188 -66.79 -36.62 23.96
CA ASN A 188 -67.07 -37.91 24.59
C ASN A 188 -67.09 -37.78 26.12
N VAL A 189 -68.17 -37.26 26.71
CA VAL A 189 -68.43 -37.40 28.14
C VAL A 189 -69.93 -37.64 28.37
N ASP A 190 -70.30 -38.92 28.49
CA ASP A 190 -71.32 -39.40 29.42
C ASP A 190 -70.56 -40.33 30.39
N GLY A 191 -70.41 -39.96 31.66
CA GLY A 191 -69.75 -40.81 32.65
C GLY A 191 -69.14 -40.04 33.82
N ASP A 192 -69.84 -40.12 34.94
CA ASP A 192 -69.62 -39.61 36.30
C ASP A 192 -68.23 -39.88 36.93
N GLY A 193 -67.79 -39.01 37.85
CA GLY A 193 -66.71 -39.29 38.82
C GLY A 193 -65.55 -38.29 38.88
N ASP A 194 -65.51 -37.52 39.97
CA ASP A 194 -64.52 -36.52 40.38
C ASP A 194 -63.03 -36.87 40.16
N THR A 195 -62.23 -35.89 39.75
CA THR A 195 -61.16 -35.25 40.57
C THR A 195 -60.57 -34.09 39.76
N GLU A 196 -60.92 -32.84 40.10
CA GLU A 196 -60.17 -31.68 39.61
C GLU A 196 -58.81 -31.63 40.33
N MET A 197 -57.82 -32.26 39.71
CA MET A 197 -56.42 -32.01 40.04
C MET A 197 -56.07 -30.64 39.47
N ASP A 198 -55.99 -29.63 40.34
CA ASP A 198 -55.34 -28.35 40.04
C ASP A 198 -53.85 -28.60 39.80
N GLU A 199 -53.53 -29.02 38.58
CA GLU A 199 -52.17 -29.23 38.11
C GLU A 199 -51.59 -27.85 37.80
N GLY A 200 -51.17 -27.14 38.86
CA GLY A 200 -50.34 -25.94 38.76
C GLY A 200 -49.20 -26.18 37.76
N PRO A 201 -48.70 -25.14 37.07
CA PRO A 201 -47.99 -25.25 35.80
C PRO A 201 -46.89 -26.31 35.88
N THR A 202 -47.22 -27.53 35.42
CA THR A 202 -46.29 -28.64 35.36
C THR A 202 -45.21 -28.20 34.38
N PRO A 203 -43.92 -28.30 34.73
CA PRO A 203 -42.84 -28.12 33.77
C PRO A 203 -43.04 -29.17 32.68
N GLY A 204 -43.72 -28.77 31.60
CA GLY A 204 -44.22 -29.71 30.61
C GLY A 204 -43.06 -30.55 30.06
N PRO A 205 -43.33 -31.80 29.64
CA PRO A 205 -42.28 -32.73 29.22
C PRO A 205 -41.39 -32.05 28.20
N THR A 206 -40.08 -32.14 28.43
CA THR A 206 -39.07 -31.85 27.41
C THR A 206 -39.53 -32.49 26.10
N PRO A 207 -39.59 -31.74 24.99
CA PRO A 207 -40.03 -32.26 23.70
C PRO A 207 -39.34 -33.59 23.42
N ILE A 208 -40.13 -34.62 23.11
CA ILE A 208 -39.66 -36.01 22.93
C ILE A 208 -38.58 -36.10 21.84
N ASP A 209 -38.55 -35.12 20.93
CA ASP A 209 -37.57 -34.97 19.84
C ASP A 209 -36.22 -34.34 20.28
N GLY A 210 -36.10 -33.84 21.51
CA GLY A 210 -34.85 -33.24 22.01
C GLY A 210 -34.40 -31.96 21.28
N SER A 211 -35.22 -31.43 20.36
CA SER A 211 -34.91 -30.22 19.59
C SER A 211 -34.81 -28.99 20.48
N ARG A 212 -33.57 -28.53 20.69
CA ARG A 212 -33.23 -27.30 21.40
C ARG A 212 -33.34 -26.11 20.44
N ILE A 213 -33.70 -24.94 20.97
CA ILE A 213 -33.63 -23.65 20.25
C ILE A 213 -32.20 -23.50 19.74
N ALA A 214 -32.04 -23.18 18.45
CA ALA A 214 -30.75 -22.96 17.82
C ALA A 214 -30.73 -21.53 17.28
N LEU A 215 -29.89 -20.70 17.89
CA LEU A 215 -29.73 -19.30 17.48
C LEU A 215 -28.63 -19.18 16.41
N THR A 216 -28.68 -18.08 15.67
CA THR A 216 -27.69 -17.67 14.68
C THR A 216 -26.41 -17.26 15.40
N GLY A 217 -25.55 -18.22 15.72
CA GLY A 217 -24.41 -18.02 16.62
C GLY A 217 -23.45 -16.92 16.16
N ALA A 218 -22.68 -16.35 17.09
CA ALA A 218 -21.79 -15.22 16.82
C ALA A 218 -20.77 -15.47 15.69
N SER A 219 -20.31 -16.72 15.53
CA SER A 219 -19.43 -17.12 14.42
C SER A 219 -20.10 -17.05 13.05
N GLU A 220 -21.40 -17.34 12.96
CA GLU A 220 -22.20 -17.28 11.73
C GLU A 220 -22.51 -15.82 11.37
N LEU A 221 -22.85 -14.99 12.37
CA LEU A 221 -22.99 -13.54 12.20
C LEU A 221 -21.68 -12.91 11.72
N PHE A 222 -20.55 -13.33 12.27
CA PHE A 222 -19.24 -12.88 11.82
C PHE A 222 -18.95 -13.32 10.38
N ALA A 223 -19.07 -14.62 10.08
CA ALA A 223 -18.75 -15.17 8.77
C ALA A 223 -19.63 -14.56 7.66
N SER A 224 -20.94 -14.46 7.90
CA SER A 224 -21.88 -13.85 6.95
C SER A 224 -21.54 -12.37 6.69
N ARG A 225 -21.22 -11.60 7.73
CA ARG A 225 -20.86 -10.19 7.57
C ARG A 225 -19.53 -10.00 6.86
N VAL A 226 -18.47 -10.74 7.26
CA VAL A 226 -17.18 -10.69 6.57
C VAL A 226 -17.34 -11.03 5.09
N GLN A 227 -18.14 -12.05 4.77
CA GLN A 227 -18.39 -12.44 3.40
C GLN A 227 -19.15 -11.37 2.63
N ARG A 228 -20.22 -10.79 3.19
CA ARG A 228 -20.98 -9.69 2.58
C ARG A 228 -20.10 -8.47 2.30
N GLU A 229 -19.28 -8.06 3.26
CA GLU A 229 -18.36 -6.92 3.10
C GLU A 229 -17.24 -7.22 2.10
N LYS A 230 -16.79 -8.48 2.03
CA LYS A 230 -15.85 -8.93 0.99
C LYS A 230 -16.48 -8.83 -0.39
N ASP A 231 -17.69 -9.36 -0.56
CA ASP A 231 -18.40 -9.37 -1.84
C ASP A 231 -18.70 -7.93 -2.31
N ALA A 232 -19.14 -7.06 -1.39
CA ALA A 232 -19.35 -5.64 -1.63
C ALA A 232 -18.06 -4.91 -2.04
N TYR A 233 -16.91 -5.27 -1.47
CA TYR A 233 -15.62 -4.69 -1.87
C TYR A 233 -15.17 -5.22 -3.24
N THR A 234 -15.34 -6.51 -3.51
CA THR A 234 -14.92 -7.12 -4.77
C THR A 234 -15.81 -6.75 -5.96
N SER A 235 -17.05 -6.32 -5.71
CA SER A 235 -17.96 -5.83 -6.76
C SER A 235 -17.64 -4.40 -7.20
N LEU A 236 -16.82 -3.66 -6.45
CA LEU A 236 -16.34 -2.34 -6.86
C LEU A 236 -15.38 -2.45 -8.06
N SER A 237 -15.42 -1.45 -8.93
CA SER A 237 -14.46 -1.31 -10.02
C SER A 237 -13.02 -1.15 -9.49
N LEU A 238 -12.03 -1.51 -10.30
CA LEU A 238 -10.63 -1.35 -9.92
C LEU A 238 -10.28 0.12 -9.63
N THR A 239 -10.86 1.05 -10.38
CA THR A 239 -10.71 2.50 -10.14
C THR A 239 -11.17 2.87 -8.73
N ALA A 240 -12.36 2.40 -8.32
CA ALA A 240 -12.88 2.68 -6.98
C ALA A 240 -12.01 2.06 -5.87
N ARG A 241 -11.42 0.88 -6.12
CA ARG A 241 -10.59 0.16 -5.13
C ARG A 241 -9.20 0.76 -4.98
N TYR A 242 -8.55 1.12 -6.09
CA TYR A 242 -7.12 1.44 -6.09
C TYR A 242 -6.80 2.86 -6.52
N ALA A 243 -7.53 3.45 -7.47
CA ALA A 243 -7.18 4.77 -7.99
C ALA A 243 -7.29 5.87 -6.92
N ARG A 244 -8.20 5.70 -5.96
CA ARG A 244 -8.36 6.59 -4.80
C ARG A 244 -7.49 6.21 -3.60
N ASN A 245 -6.77 5.09 -3.65
CA ASN A 245 -5.88 4.68 -2.57
C ASN A 245 -4.56 5.46 -2.66
N ASN A 246 -4.17 6.12 -1.55
CA ASN A 246 -2.99 6.99 -1.53
C ASN A 246 -1.70 6.23 -1.80
N GLU A 247 -1.55 5.02 -1.25
CA GLU A 247 -0.37 4.18 -1.46
C GLU A 247 -0.22 3.78 -2.94
N TYR A 248 -1.33 3.48 -3.62
CA TYR A 248 -1.32 3.16 -5.04
C TYR A 248 -1.03 4.39 -5.92
N ARG A 249 -1.59 5.56 -5.58
CA ARG A 249 -1.30 6.83 -6.28
C ARG A 249 0.17 7.20 -6.18
N ASP A 250 0.75 7.08 -4.98
CA ASP A 250 2.17 7.31 -4.75
C ASP A 250 3.04 6.30 -5.53
N PHE A 251 2.64 5.02 -5.58
CA PHE A 251 3.30 4.01 -6.40
C PHE A 251 3.31 4.41 -7.89
N LYS A 252 2.16 4.75 -8.48
CA LYS A 252 2.09 5.15 -9.90
C LYS A 252 2.92 6.40 -10.18
N ARG A 253 2.88 7.38 -9.28
CA ARG A 253 3.69 8.61 -9.39
C ARG A 253 5.18 8.33 -9.40
N ILE A 254 5.65 7.45 -8.51
CA ILE A 254 7.07 7.09 -8.41
C ILE A 254 7.53 6.28 -9.61
N VAL A 255 6.76 5.28 -10.03
CA VAL A 255 7.09 4.49 -11.24
C VAL A 255 7.15 5.39 -12.47
N HIS A 256 6.21 6.31 -12.61
CA HIS A 256 6.19 7.27 -13.71
C HIS A 256 7.42 8.19 -13.68
N ASP A 257 7.74 8.79 -12.54
CA ASP A 257 8.93 9.63 -12.38
C ASP A 257 10.25 8.87 -12.59
N ALA A 258 10.35 7.61 -12.15
CA ALA A 258 11.51 6.76 -12.44
C ALA A 258 11.65 6.47 -13.94
N LYS A 259 10.54 6.19 -14.63
CA LYS A 259 10.53 5.85 -16.06
C LYS A 259 10.86 7.03 -16.97
N TYR A 260 10.31 8.21 -16.67
CA TYR A 260 10.37 9.35 -17.60
C TYR A 260 11.17 10.55 -17.08
N GLY A 261 11.47 10.59 -15.79
CA GLY A 261 12.18 11.71 -15.17
C GLY A 261 11.39 13.02 -15.22
N ASP A 262 12.13 14.14 -15.17
CA ASP A 262 11.55 15.50 -15.14
C ASP A 262 11.06 16.00 -16.50
N SER A 263 11.55 15.44 -17.60
CA SER A 263 11.21 15.81 -18.98
C SER A 263 10.16 14.88 -19.61
N GLY A 264 9.55 14.03 -18.80
CA GLY A 264 8.54 13.06 -19.23
C GLY A 264 7.18 13.66 -19.58
N PRO A 265 6.30 12.87 -20.24
CA PRO A 265 4.89 13.21 -20.33
C PRO A 265 4.28 13.37 -18.93
N VAL A 266 3.15 14.07 -18.79
CA VAL A 266 2.47 14.16 -17.49
C VAL A 266 1.74 12.84 -17.19
N LEU A 267 1.79 12.41 -15.93
CA LEU A 267 1.01 11.25 -15.49
C LEU A 267 -0.49 11.52 -15.68
N GLY A 268 -1.18 10.68 -16.44
CA GLY A 268 -2.62 10.78 -16.66
C GLY A 268 -3.42 10.72 -15.36
N HIS A 269 -4.63 11.28 -15.38
CA HIS A 269 -5.54 11.33 -14.23
C HIS A 269 -5.85 9.94 -13.68
N GLU A 270 -6.10 9.83 -12.37
CA GLU A 270 -6.32 8.57 -11.65
C GLU A 270 -7.39 7.66 -12.29
N ASP A 271 -8.43 8.27 -12.87
CA ASP A 271 -9.55 7.56 -13.49
C ASP A 271 -9.20 6.85 -14.80
N THR A 272 -8.08 7.21 -15.46
CA THR A 272 -7.65 6.56 -16.71
C THR A 272 -6.73 5.36 -16.46
N TRP A 273 -6.32 5.13 -15.21
CA TRP A 273 -5.41 4.05 -14.86
C TRP A 273 -6.04 2.66 -14.91
N PHE A 274 -7.36 2.56 -15.03
CA PHE A 274 -8.04 1.29 -15.19
C PHE A 274 -9.09 1.41 -16.28
N THR A 275 -9.06 0.49 -17.24
CA THR A 275 -10.14 0.31 -18.21
C THR A 275 -11.13 -0.73 -17.67
N GLU A 276 -12.33 -0.79 -18.24
CA GLU A 276 -13.43 -1.69 -17.85
C GLU A 276 -13.04 -3.19 -17.86
N THR A 277 -11.97 -3.55 -18.59
CA THR A 277 -11.41 -4.92 -18.66
C THR A 277 -10.20 -5.16 -17.76
N GLY A 278 -9.88 -4.23 -16.87
CA GLY A 278 -8.99 -4.48 -15.73
C GLY A 278 -7.49 -4.31 -15.99
N SER A 279 -7.10 -3.67 -17.09
CA SER A 279 -5.72 -3.27 -17.34
C SER A 279 -5.69 -1.99 -18.19
N PRO A 280 -5.06 -0.90 -17.73
CA PRO A 280 -4.76 0.18 -18.66
C PRO A 280 -3.82 -0.37 -19.74
N ALA A 281 -4.08 -0.04 -21.00
CA ALA A 281 -3.14 -0.34 -22.06
C ALA A 281 -1.79 0.35 -21.74
N PRO A 282 -0.65 -0.35 -21.91
CA PRO A 282 0.65 0.31 -21.84
C PRO A 282 0.69 1.48 -22.84
N GLY A 283 0.80 2.72 -22.35
CA GLY A 283 1.09 3.87 -23.19
C GLY A 283 -0.09 4.77 -23.61
N ILE A 284 -1.24 4.79 -22.92
CA ILE A 284 -2.21 5.88 -23.11
C ILE A 284 -1.70 7.13 -22.36
N THR A 285 -0.75 7.82 -22.97
CA THR A 285 -0.43 9.23 -22.71
C THR A 285 -1.05 10.11 -23.79
N ASP A 286 -2.16 9.68 -24.38
CA ASP A 286 -2.83 10.45 -25.41
C ASP A 286 -4.17 10.93 -24.88
N SER A 287 -4.22 12.21 -24.50
CA SER A 287 -5.44 12.94 -24.22
C SER A 287 -6.35 13.07 -25.46
N THR A 288 -5.94 12.56 -26.63
CA THR A 288 -6.65 12.75 -27.91
C THR A 288 -7.55 11.60 -28.35
N GLN A 289 -7.75 10.54 -27.56
CA GLN A 289 -8.79 9.54 -27.82
C GLN A 289 -9.92 9.59 -26.78
N ARG A 290 -10.65 10.70 -26.78
CA ARG A 290 -12.10 10.66 -26.53
C ARG A 290 -12.81 11.03 -27.83
N GLY A 291 -13.58 10.08 -28.34
CA GLY A 291 -14.69 10.42 -29.22
C GLY A 291 -15.72 11.22 -28.44
N ASP A 292 -16.12 12.33 -29.05
CA ASP A 292 -17.43 12.96 -28.93
C ASP A 292 -17.88 13.37 -27.51
N PHE A 293 -17.11 14.27 -26.89
CA PHE A 293 -17.68 15.24 -25.95
C PHE A 293 -17.20 16.64 -26.33
N ASP A 294 -18.18 17.47 -26.63
CA ASP A 294 -18.13 18.86 -27.08
C ASP A 294 -17.52 19.80 -26.04
N ASP A 295 -16.84 20.82 -26.57
CA ASP A 295 -16.42 22.13 -26.02
C ASP A 295 -15.26 22.31 -25.01
N ASP A 296 -14.21 22.97 -25.55
CA ASP A 296 -13.51 24.17 -25.03
C ASP A 296 -12.86 24.15 -23.64
N ASP A 297 -11.68 23.51 -23.52
CA ASP A 297 -10.62 23.93 -22.59
C ASP A 297 -9.25 23.26 -22.94
N ASP A 298 -8.73 23.49 -24.15
CA ASP A 298 -7.35 23.14 -24.51
C ASP A 298 -6.33 24.12 -23.89
N ILE A 299 -6.23 24.14 -22.56
CA ILE A 299 -5.06 24.70 -21.88
C ILE A 299 -3.99 23.61 -21.83
N VAL A 300 -3.11 23.62 -22.82
CA VAL A 300 -1.81 22.97 -22.74
C VAL A 300 -1.05 23.67 -21.61
N VAL A 301 -1.04 23.08 -20.41
CA VAL A 301 -0.27 23.60 -19.28
C VAL A 301 1.21 23.46 -19.64
N ASP A 302 1.80 24.56 -20.12
CA ASP A 302 3.24 24.71 -20.26
C ASP A 302 3.93 24.38 -18.93
N ARG A 303 5.04 23.65 -19.03
CA ARG A 303 5.89 23.17 -17.92
C ARG A 303 6.06 24.20 -16.80
N ALA A 304 5.23 24.13 -15.77
CA ALA A 304 5.38 24.99 -14.60
C ALA A 304 6.69 24.61 -13.87
N THR A 305 7.61 25.58 -13.74
CA THR A 305 8.79 25.44 -12.89
C THR A 305 8.34 25.27 -11.45
N ILE A 306 8.43 24.05 -10.93
CA ILE A 306 8.05 23.73 -9.55
C ILE A 306 9.04 24.44 -8.61
N SER A 307 8.52 25.27 -7.70
CA SER A 307 9.35 25.91 -6.68
C SER A 307 9.94 24.87 -5.73
N THR A 308 11.25 24.97 -5.47
CA THR A 308 11.96 24.14 -4.49
C THR A 308 11.87 24.66 -3.06
N ARG A 309 11.19 25.79 -2.84
CA ARG A 309 11.05 26.45 -1.54
C ARG A 309 9.67 26.27 -0.96
N CYS A 310 9.62 26.04 0.35
CA CYS A 310 8.39 25.91 1.11
C CYS A 310 7.68 27.28 1.27
N PRO A 311 6.37 27.37 1.02
CA PRO A 311 5.62 28.62 1.21
C PRO A 311 5.45 29.04 2.67
N ILE A 312 5.69 28.14 3.64
CA ILE A 312 5.59 28.43 5.09
C ILE A 312 6.94 28.85 5.65
N THR A 313 8.02 28.10 5.37
CA THR A 313 9.34 28.36 5.95
C THR A 313 10.22 29.23 5.08
N TYR A 314 9.86 29.42 3.80
CA TYR A 314 10.67 30.07 2.75
C TYR A 314 12.06 29.42 2.53
N GLN A 315 12.30 28.25 3.13
CA GLN A 315 13.51 27.46 2.98
C GLN A 315 13.32 26.36 1.94
N GLN A 316 14.42 25.80 1.45
CA GLN A 316 14.37 24.63 0.57
C GLN A 316 13.74 23.44 1.30
N PHE A 317 12.89 22.69 0.62
CA PHE A 317 12.21 21.54 1.22
C PHE A 317 13.22 20.49 1.69
N LYS A 318 12.99 19.96 2.89
CA LYS A 318 13.68 18.78 3.42
C LYS A 318 12.74 17.57 3.37
N GLU A 319 11.54 17.72 3.93
CA GLU A 319 10.48 16.71 3.90
C GLU A 319 9.19 17.33 3.28
N PRO A 320 9.08 17.39 1.95
CA PRO A 320 7.92 17.97 1.27
C PRO A 320 6.68 17.08 1.43
N TYR A 321 5.59 17.65 1.93
CA TYR A 321 4.28 17.04 2.10
C TYR A 321 3.25 17.77 1.24
N SER A 322 2.59 17.06 0.34
CA SER A 322 1.54 17.60 -0.53
C SER A 322 0.16 17.25 0.02
N SER A 323 -0.83 18.09 -0.29
CA SER A 323 -2.23 17.83 0.03
C SER A 323 -2.93 17.05 -1.07
N ASN A 324 -3.90 16.21 -0.68
CA ASN A 324 -4.85 15.58 -1.58
C ASN A 324 -6.01 16.50 -2.02
N LYS A 325 -6.21 17.63 -1.33
CA LYS A 325 -7.33 18.58 -1.57
C LYS A 325 -6.92 19.79 -2.41
N CYS A 326 -5.62 20.11 -2.44
CA CYS A 326 -5.08 21.23 -3.21
C CYS A 326 -3.66 20.90 -3.71
N PRO A 327 -3.19 21.51 -4.81
CA PRO A 327 -1.88 21.22 -5.41
C PRO A 327 -0.68 21.75 -4.61
N HIS A 328 -0.89 22.24 -3.38
CA HIS A 328 0.17 22.86 -2.58
C HIS A 328 1.02 21.84 -1.81
N THR A 329 2.30 22.17 -1.70
CA THR A 329 3.31 21.37 -1.01
C THR A 329 3.99 22.19 0.08
N PHE A 330 4.19 21.57 1.25
CA PHE A 330 4.67 22.22 2.47
C PHE A 330 5.80 21.41 3.10
N GLU A 331 6.58 22.04 3.96
CA GLU A 331 7.53 21.32 4.80
C GLU A 331 6.75 20.59 5.91
N LYS A 332 6.96 19.27 6.06
CA LYS A 332 6.23 18.41 6.99
C LYS A 332 6.11 18.99 8.40
N ASN A 333 7.25 19.36 8.99
CA ASN A 333 7.26 19.86 10.37
C ASN A 333 6.47 21.16 10.50
N ALA A 334 6.56 22.04 9.50
CA ALA A 334 5.86 23.32 9.49
C ALA A 334 4.34 23.14 9.41
N ILE A 335 3.85 22.33 8.46
CA ILE A 335 2.40 22.16 8.29
C ILE A 335 1.77 21.34 9.42
N LEU A 336 2.44 20.30 9.93
CA LEU A 336 1.94 19.49 11.04
C LEU A 336 1.90 20.30 12.34
N GLU A 337 2.88 21.15 12.58
CA GLU A 337 2.84 22.09 13.71
C GLU A 337 1.67 23.07 13.59
N MET A 338 1.44 23.60 12.39
CA MET A 338 0.32 24.50 12.10
C MET A 338 -1.03 23.81 12.34
N ILE A 339 -1.20 22.56 11.91
CA ILE A 339 -2.40 21.75 12.18
C ILE A 339 -2.57 21.51 13.69
N ARG A 340 -1.49 21.18 14.40
CA ARG A 340 -1.55 20.94 15.86
C ARG A 340 -1.94 22.19 16.65
N ARG A 341 -1.53 23.38 16.19
CA ARG A 341 -1.85 24.67 16.81
C ARG A 341 -3.12 25.32 16.25
N GLY A 342 -3.66 24.78 15.16
CA GLY A 342 -4.77 25.35 14.40
C GLY A 342 -6.05 25.49 15.22
N PRO A 343 -6.85 26.54 14.96
CA PRO A 343 -8.10 26.79 15.67
C PRO A 343 -9.25 25.90 15.19
N HIS A 344 -9.14 25.28 14.02
CA HIS A 344 -10.23 24.52 13.41
C HIS A 344 -10.20 23.03 13.78
N ARG A 345 -11.37 22.42 13.77
CA ARG A 345 -11.54 20.96 13.93
C ARG A 345 -12.54 20.44 12.93
N ILE A 346 -12.22 19.31 12.32
CA ILE A 346 -13.14 18.54 11.47
C ILE A 346 -13.41 17.23 12.20
N GLY A 347 -14.58 17.12 12.82
CA GLY A 347 -14.90 16.03 13.74
C GLY A 347 -13.96 16.02 14.95
N GLN A 348 -13.22 14.92 15.15
CA GLN A 348 -12.24 14.77 16.23
C GLN A 348 -10.82 15.21 15.84
N GLN A 349 -10.57 15.54 14.57
CA GLN A 349 -9.24 15.90 14.07
C GLN A 349 -9.04 17.41 14.05
N LYS A 350 -7.82 17.85 14.37
CA LYS A 350 -7.43 19.25 14.19
C LYS A 350 -7.24 19.54 12.70
N ALA A 351 -7.61 20.75 12.30
CA ALA A 351 -7.52 21.21 10.93
C ALA A 351 -6.96 22.62 10.88
N VAL A 352 -6.40 22.99 9.73
CA VAL A 352 -5.95 24.34 9.45
C VAL A 352 -6.28 24.70 8.01
N ASP A 353 -6.52 25.98 7.75
CA ASP A 353 -6.67 26.47 6.39
C ASP A 353 -5.31 26.37 5.66
N CYS A 354 -5.37 26.07 4.37
CA CYS A 354 -4.19 26.08 3.52
C CYS A 354 -3.44 27.41 3.64
N PRO A 355 -2.15 27.43 4.05
CA PRO A 355 -1.41 28.67 4.24
C PRO A 355 -1.04 29.39 2.93
N VAL A 356 -1.34 28.80 1.77
CA VAL A 356 -1.14 29.47 0.48
C VAL A 356 -2.28 30.47 0.25
N THR A 357 -1.91 31.72 0.05
CA THR A 357 -2.84 32.82 -0.23
C THR A 357 -3.77 32.50 -1.39
N GLY A 358 -5.09 32.62 -1.17
CA GLY A 358 -6.11 32.34 -2.18
C GLY A 358 -6.59 30.88 -2.22
N CYS A 359 -6.08 30.01 -1.34
CA CYS A 359 -6.58 28.64 -1.19
C CYS A 359 -7.41 28.50 0.10
N ASN A 360 -8.68 28.13 -0.05
CA ASN A 360 -9.61 28.04 1.08
C ASN A 360 -9.83 26.60 1.56
N GLN A 361 -8.94 25.67 1.19
CA GLN A 361 -9.07 24.26 1.55
C GLN A 361 -8.62 24.01 2.98
N MET A 362 -9.44 23.31 3.76
CA MET A 362 -9.11 22.88 5.11
C MET A 362 -8.32 21.57 5.07
N LEU A 363 -7.13 21.58 5.66
CA LEU A 363 -6.18 20.47 5.68
C LEU A 363 -6.14 19.81 7.05
N THR A 364 -6.29 18.49 7.07
CA THR A 364 -6.02 17.64 8.24
C THR A 364 -4.73 16.85 8.04
N GLU A 365 -4.25 16.18 9.09
CA GLU A 365 -3.08 15.31 9.01
C GLU A 365 -3.27 14.15 8.02
N THR A 366 -4.50 13.64 7.86
CA THR A 366 -4.80 12.54 6.93
C THR A 366 -4.86 12.97 5.47
N ASP A 367 -5.04 14.27 5.21
CA ASP A 367 -5.09 14.82 3.85
C ASP A 367 -3.68 15.03 3.26
N LEU A 368 -2.64 14.97 4.09
CA LEU A 368 -1.27 15.23 3.71
C LEU A 368 -0.50 13.93 3.48
N HIS A 369 0.33 13.92 2.44
CA HIS A 369 1.17 12.78 2.11
C HIS A 369 2.57 13.23 1.66
N SER A 370 3.57 12.38 1.89
CA SER A 370 4.96 12.68 1.54
C SER A 370 5.13 12.71 0.02
N ASN A 371 5.57 13.85 -0.53
CA ASN A 371 5.80 13.99 -1.96
C ASN A 371 7.21 13.50 -2.34
N LYS A 372 7.34 12.17 -2.46
CA LYS A 372 8.60 11.51 -2.82
C LYS A 372 9.16 11.93 -4.18
N VAL A 373 8.30 12.30 -5.13
CA VAL A 373 8.76 12.81 -6.43
C VAL A 373 9.43 14.16 -6.30
N LEU A 374 8.90 15.08 -5.48
CA LEU A 374 9.56 16.36 -5.25
C LEU A 374 10.90 16.19 -4.54
N ILE A 375 11.02 15.24 -3.60
CA ILE A 375 12.31 14.88 -2.97
C ILE A 375 13.32 14.45 -4.04
N ARG A 376 12.92 13.54 -4.94
CA ARG A 376 13.78 13.05 -6.03
C ARG A 376 14.20 14.17 -6.97
N LYS A 377 13.27 15.05 -7.34
CA LYS A 377 13.56 16.22 -8.17
C LYS A 377 14.57 17.17 -7.52
N ILE A 378 14.38 17.49 -6.24
CA ILE A 378 15.31 18.35 -5.48
C ILE A 378 16.70 17.70 -5.43
N ARG A 379 16.76 16.39 -5.17
CA ARG A 379 18.02 15.65 -5.14
C ARG A 379 18.74 15.70 -6.49
N ARG A 380 18.05 15.46 -7.62
CA ARG A 380 18.64 15.57 -8.97
C ARG A 380 19.19 16.97 -9.23
N MET A 381 18.45 18.02 -8.85
CA MET A 381 18.92 19.41 -9.01
C MET A 381 20.16 19.71 -8.16
N GLN A 382 20.20 19.24 -6.91
CA GLN A 382 21.37 19.42 -6.03
C GLN A 382 22.59 18.65 -6.56
N GLU A 383 22.40 17.43 -7.06
CA GLU A 383 23.47 16.63 -7.67
C GLU A 383 23.99 17.29 -8.96
N ALA A 384 23.12 17.90 -9.78
CA ALA A 384 23.52 18.66 -10.96
C ALA A 384 24.30 19.93 -10.60
N GLU A 385 23.82 20.71 -9.61
CA GLU A 385 24.51 21.92 -9.14
C GLU A 385 25.90 21.61 -8.57
N LEU A 386 26.04 20.51 -7.84
CA LEU A 386 27.34 20.04 -7.33
C LEU A 386 28.28 19.63 -8.46
N ALA A 387 27.79 18.90 -9.47
CA ALA A 387 28.61 18.50 -10.62
C ALA A 387 29.08 19.71 -11.43
N GLU A 388 28.23 20.71 -11.64
CA GLU A 388 28.60 21.97 -12.30
C GLU A 388 29.63 22.78 -11.49
N ALA A 389 29.50 22.80 -10.17
CA ALA A 389 30.45 23.46 -9.28
C ALA A 389 31.83 22.76 -9.26
N GLU A 390 31.86 21.42 -9.29
CA GLU A 390 33.10 20.64 -9.40
C GLU A 390 33.78 20.90 -10.75
N GLU A 391 33.04 20.84 -11.87
CA GLU A 391 33.57 21.12 -13.22
C GLU A 391 34.11 22.55 -13.34
N SER A 392 33.42 23.54 -12.76
CA SER A 392 33.89 24.93 -12.73
C SER A 392 35.16 25.13 -11.87
N SER A 393 35.39 24.29 -10.86
CA SER A 393 36.56 24.40 -9.97
C SER A 393 37.83 23.76 -10.56
N GLU A 394 37.67 22.82 -11.50
CA GLU A 394 38.80 22.19 -12.21
C GLU A 394 39.38 23.12 -13.29
N ASP A 395 38.57 23.98 -13.91
CA ASP A 395 39.00 24.97 -14.91
C ASP A 395 39.78 26.17 -14.30
N GLU A 396 39.59 26.51 -13.01
CA GLU A 396 40.35 27.57 -12.34
C GLU A 396 41.79 27.16 -11.98
N MET A 397 42.13 25.86 -11.98
CA MET A 397 43.49 25.37 -11.76
C MET A 397 44.34 25.26 -13.04
N GLN A 398 43.81 25.69 -14.19
CA GLN A 398 44.51 25.71 -15.49
C GLN A 398 44.56 27.10 -16.14
N ALA A 399 44.52 28.17 -15.36
CA ALA A 399 44.91 29.49 -15.85
C ALA A 399 46.45 29.62 -15.89
N PRO A 400 47.10 29.89 -17.04
CA PRO A 400 48.55 30.05 -17.09
C PRO A 400 48.96 31.31 -16.33
N SER A 401 49.87 31.14 -15.36
CA SER A 401 50.63 32.22 -14.74
C SER A 401 51.24 33.10 -15.83
N SER A 402 50.63 34.26 -16.07
CA SER A 402 51.19 35.29 -16.92
C SER A 402 52.33 35.95 -16.17
N ASP A 403 53.56 35.51 -16.48
CA ASP A 403 54.80 36.09 -16.01
C ASP A 403 54.83 37.60 -16.31
N LYS A 404 54.71 38.38 -15.24
CA LYS A 404 54.87 39.82 -15.24
C LYS A 404 56.35 40.17 -15.29
N GLN A 405 56.68 41.02 -16.26
CA GLN A 405 57.63 42.15 -16.16
C GLN A 405 59.12 41.82 -16.02
N SER A 406 59.78 41.78 -17.18
CA SER A 406 61.16 42.25 -17.33
C SER A 406 61.20 43.78 -17.17
N GLN A 407 61.83 44.25 -16.10
CA GLN A 407 62.24 45.65 -15.91
C GLN A 407 63.74 45.81 -16.25
N PRO A 408 64.18 47.02 -16.64
CA PRO A 408 65.45 47.25 -17.30
C PRO A 408 66.62 47.40 -16.32
N VAL A 409 67.81 46.99 -16.78
CA VAL A 409 69.12 47.19 -16.15
C VAL A 409 69.50 48.68 -16.02
N PRO A 410 70.01 49.13 -14.85
CA PRO A 410 70.87 50.30 -14.78
C PRO A 410 72.34 49.90 -14.69
N SER A 411 73.13 50.54 -15.54
CA SER A 411 74.59 50.60 -15.52
C SER A 411 75.09 51.36 -14.29
N GLY A 412 76.11 50.85 -13.61
CA GLY A 412 76.69 51.52 -12.44
C GLY A 412 77.97 50.90 -11.90
N SER A 413 79.10 51.38 -12.44
CA SER A 413 80.37 51.69 -11.77
C SER A 413 81.08 50.66 -10.88
N ALA A 414 82.31 50.36 -11.30
CA ALA A 414 83.39 49.76 -10.54
C ALA A 414 83.85 50.60 -9.33
N GLY A 415 84.39 49.91 -8.32
CA GLY A 415 85.17 50.42 -7.19
C GLY A 415 85.43 49.24 -6.23
N ASP A 416 86.55 48.52 -6.33
CA ASP A 416 87.86 48.81 -5.71
C ASP A 416 88.02 48.17 -4.31
N ARG A 417 89.03 47.28 -4.19
CA ARG A 417 89.65 46.65 -3.00
C ARG A 417 88.77 45.70 -2.17
N GLY A 418 89.22 44.52 -1.73
CA GLY A 418 90.53 43.88 -1.74
C GLY A 418 90.51 42.75 -0.71
N ASP A 419 91.48 41.83 -0.84
CA ASP A 419 92.00 40.97 0.22
C ASP A 419 91.17 39.77 0.71
N THR A 420 91.57 38.56 0.26
CA THR A 420 91.65 37.36 1.12
C THR A 420 92.65 36.38 0.52
N SER A 421 93.83 36.35 1.13
CA SER A 421 94.82 35.27 1.10
C SER A 421 94.28 33.97 1.71
N ASP A 422 94.76 32.84 1.18
CA ASP A 422 95.13 31.58 1.84
C ASP A 422 94.15 31.01 2.89
N GLY A 423 93.59 29.81 2.73
CA GLY A 423 94.37 28.59 2.59
C GLY A 423 94.58 27.95 3.97
N GLU A 424 94.05 26.73 4.11
CA GLU A 424 94.45 25.70 5.09
C GLU A 424 93.79 25.55 6.48
N LEU A 425 93.26 24.33 6.65
CA LEU A 425 93.39 23.40 7.78
C LEU A 425 92.32 23.35 8.90
N SER A 426 91.62 22.21 8.88
CA SER A 426 91.42 21.25 9.98
C SER A 426 90.84 21.72 11.31
N ALA A 427 89.60 21.31 11.59
CA ALA A 427 89.24 20.30 12.60
C ALA A 427 87.71 20.13 12.66
#